data_AF-A0A967G479-F1
#
_entry.id   AF-A0A967G479-F1
#
_cell.length_a   1.000
_cell.length_b   1.000
_cell.length_c   1.000
_cell.angle_alpha   90.00
_cell.angle_beta   90.00
_cell.angle_gamma   90.00
#
_symmetry.space_group_name_H-M   'P 1'
#
loop_
_entity.id
_entity.type
_entity.pdbx_description
1 polymer ?
#
loop_
_entity_poly.entity_id
_entity_poly.type
_entity_poly.pdbx_seq_one_letter_code
_entity_poly.pdbx_strand_id
1 'polypeptide(L)' 'LFRVSDLMHVTPGKGRGMVQAKFYSLKSNSYYDRRLRSDEPMEVVHLDYKSMEYLYEADG' A
#
# COMPACT_ATOMS: atom_id res chain seq x y z
N LEU A 1 -5.66 4.36 -1.82
CA LEU A 1 -4.75 3.45 -2.54
C LEU A 1 -3.36 3.64 -1.99
N PHE A 2 -2.81 2.57 -1.43
CA PHE A 2 -1.49 2.56 -0.85
C PHE A 2 -0.69 1.41 -1.47
N ARG A 3 0.60 1.65 -1.69
CA ARG A 3 1.57 0.60 -2.02
C ARG A 3 2.32 0.25 -0.75
N VAL A 4 2.48 -1.03 -0.44
CA VAL A 4 3.36 -1.47 0.65
C VAL A 4 4.81 -1.30 0.18
N SER A 5 5.57 -0.48 0.89
CA SER A 5 6.99 -0.25 0.59
C SER A 5 7.89 -1.18 1.42
N ASP A 6 7.50 -1.48 2.65
CA ASP A 6 8.26 -2.34 3.55
C ASP A 6 7.30 -3.08 4.51
N LEU A 7 7.68 -4.29 4.91
CA LEU A 7 6.87 -5.17 5.73
C LEU A 7 7.75 -5.96 6.70
N MET A 8 7.51 -5.78 8.00
CA MET A 8 8.18 -6.49 9.08
C MET A 8 7.18 -7.32 9.87
N HIS A 9 7.30 -8.64 9.80
CA HIS A 9 6.56 -9.55 10.66
C HIS A 9 7.24 -9.68 12.02
N VAL A 10 6.49 -9.42 13.10
CA VAL A 10 6.98 -9.46 14.47
C VAL A 10 6.19 -10.51 15.24
N THR A 11 6.90 -11.51 15.78
CA THR A 11 6.33 -12.54 16.66
C THR A 11 6.71 -12.22 18.11
N PRO A 12 5.82 -11.65 18.92
CA PRO A 12 6.08 -11.50 20.36
C PRO A 12 5.89 -12.87 21.00
N GLY A 13 6.93 -13.48 21.56
CA GLY A 13 6.94 -14.92 21.92
C GLY A 13 5.73 -15.47 22.69
N LYS A 14 5.03 -14.65 23.51
CA LYS A 14 3.80 -15.05 24.25
C LYS A 14 2.52 -14.33 23.77
N GLY A 15 2.59 -13.54 22.70
CA GLY A 15 1.49 -12.73 22.16
C GLY A 15 1.12 -13.11 20.73
N ARG A 16 0.15 -12.40 20.16
CA ARG A 16 -0.23 -12.56 18.75
C ARG A 16 0.80 -11.88 17.85
N GLY A 17 1.11 -12.52 16.73
CA GLY A 17 1.94 -11.92 15.68
C GLY A 17 1.35 -10.60 15.21
N MET A 18 2.21 -9.69 14.79
CA MET A 18 1.82 -8.39 14.24
C MET A 18 2.71 -8.06 13.06
N VAL A 19 2.20 -7.25 12.15
CA VAL A 19 2.95 -6.78 10.99
C VAL A 19 3.10 -5.27 11.12
N GLN A 20 4.34 -4.79 11.13
CA GLN A 20 4.62 -3.37 10.94
C GLN A 20 4.79 -3.15 9.43
N ALA A 21 3.95 -2.32 8.83
CA ALA A 21 3.99 -2.07 7.41
C ALA A 21 4.15 -0.57 7.14
N LYS A 22 5.08 -0.26 6.25
CA LYS A 22 5.27 1.08 5.71
C LYS A 22 4.50 1.20 4.40
N PHE A 23 3.59 2.14 4.35
CA PHE A 23 2.70 2.39 3.23
C PHE A 23 3.12 3.66 2.51
N TYR A 24 3.03 3.63 1.19
CA TYR A 24 3.18 4.78 0.33
C TYR A 24 1.83 5.14 -0.29
N SER A 25 1.33 6.33 -0.03
CA SER A 25 0.09 6.83 -0.63
C SER A 25 0.34 7.31 -2.04
N LEU A 26 -0.33 6.67 -3.00
CA LEU A 26 -0.26 7.08 -4.41
C LEU A 26 -1.03 8.38 -4.70
N LYS A 27 -1.91 8.82 -3.78
CA LYS A 27 -2.68 10.06 -3.95
C LYS A 27 -1.97 11.29 -3.39
N SER A 28 -1.35 11.14 -2.23
CA SER A 28 -0.73 12.26 -1.48
C SER A 28 0.79 12.26 -1.54
N ASN A 29 1.39 11.27 -2.21
CA ASN A 29 2.85 11.15 -2.39
C ASN A 29 3.62 11.13 -1.05
N SER A 30 3.05 10.48 -0.03
CA SER A 30 3.55 10.49 1.35
C SER A 30 3.65 9.07 1.93
N TYR A 31 4.55 8.91 2.91
CA TYR A 31 4.73 7.66 3.65
C TYR A 31 3.93 7.64 4.95
N TYR A 32 3.38 6.48 5.27
CA TYR A 32 2.65 6.19 6.51
C TYR A 32 3.22 4.93 7.14
N ASP A 33 3.38 4.94 8.46
CA ASP A 33 3.77 3.77 9.21
C ASP A 33 2.56 3.28 10.03
N ARG A 34 2.19 2.01 9.87
CA ARG A 34 1.05 1.43 10.58
C ARG A 34 1.37 0.00 11.01
N ARG A 35 0.95 -0.31 12.24
CA ARG A 35 0.97 -1.66 12.79
C ARG A 35 -0.38 -2.34 12.58
N LEU A 36 -0.34 -3.52 11.99
CA LEU A 36 -1.49 -4.35 11.68
C LEU A 36 -1.52 -5.57 12.60
N ARG A 37 -2.71 -5.89 13.10
CA ARG A 37 -2.96 -7.14 13.81
C ARG A 37 -3.33 -8.24 12.81
N SER A 38 -3.09 -9.50 13.16
CA SER A 38 -3.41 -10.64 12.29
C SER A 38 -4.90 -10.78 11.94
N ASP A 39 -5.79 -10.21 12.75
CA ASP A 39 -7.25 -10.26 12.60
C ASP A 39 -7.86 -8.96 12.04
N GLU A 40 -7.04 -7.96 11.71
CA GLU A 40 -7.53 -6.71 11.13
C GLU A 40 -7.93 -6.93 9.66
N PRO A 41 -9.20 -6.74 9.27
CA PRO A 41 -9.62 -6.88 7.89
C PRO A 41 -9.01 -5.75 7.05
N MET A 42 -8.48 -6.11 5.88
CA MET A 42 -7.91 -5.14 4.93
C MET A 42 -8.46 -5.36 3.53
N GLU A 43 -8.75 -4.26 2.85
CA GLU A 43 -9.20 -4.27 1.47
C GLU A 43 -7.99 -4.35 0.51
N VAL A 44 -8.02 -5.36 -0.36
CA VAL A 44 -7.01 -5.53 -1.42
C VAL A 44 -7.49 -4.83 -2.68
N VAL A 45 -6.73 -3.85 -3.15
CA VAL A 45 -7.04 -3.12 -4.37
C VAL A 45 -6.25 -3.72 -5.54
N HIS A 46 -6.94 -4.07 -6.63
CA HIS A 46 -6.32 -4.48 -7.88
C HIS A 46 -6.14 -3.27 -8.79
N LEU A 47 -4.98 -3.15 -9.44
CA LEU A 47 -4.69 -2.05 -10.35
C LEU A 47 -4.51 -2.59 -11.77
N ASP A 48 -5.33 -2.09 -12.69
CA ASP A 48 -5.21 -2.38 -14.12
C ASP A 48 -4.32 -1.34 -14.77
N TYR A 49 -3.20 -1.79 -15.34
CA TYR A 49 -2.30 -0.95 -16.11
C TYR A 49 -2.65 -1.06 -17.60
N LYS A 50 -2.83 0.07 -18.27
CA LYS A 50 -3.04 0.15 -19.72
C LYS A 50 -1.94 0.98 -20.35
N SER A 51 -1.22 0.41 -21.30
CA SER A 51 -0.28 1.16 -22.15
C SER A 51 -1.08 2.06 -23.07
N MET A 52 -0.86 3.37 -22.99
CA MET A 52 -1.45 4.37 -23.87
C MET A 52 -0.36 5.06 -24.66
N GLU A 53 -0.66 5.42 -25.91
CA GLU A 53 0.21 6.26 -26.72
C GLU A 53 -0.29 7.70 -26.67
N TYR A 54 0.64 8.64 -26.44
CA TYR A 54 0.33 10.05 -26.51
C TYR A 54 0.24 10.46 -27.99
N LEU A 55 -0.96 10.85 -28.43
CA LEU A 55 -1.19 11.27 -29.82
C LEU A 55 -0.99 12.78 -29.97
N TYR A 56 -1.82 13.59 -29.32
CA TYR A 56 -1.73 15.05 -29.28
C TYR A 56 -2.69 15.62 -28.24
N GLU A 57 -2.34 16.77 -27.65
CA GLU A 57 -3.29 17.61 -26.90
C GLU A 57 -4.16 18.37 -27.90
N ALA A 58 -5.48 18.19 -27.84
CA ALA A 58 -6.42 18.82 -28.75
C ALA A 58 -6.83 20.24 -28.31
N ASP A 59 -6.55 20.63 -27.07
CA ASP A 59 -6.69 21.97 -26.53
C ASP A 59 -5.65 22.15 -25.42
N GLY A 60 -4.86 23.22 -25.51
CA GLY A 60 -3.89 23.63 -24.48
C GLY A 60 -4.54 24.41 -23.34
#